data_AF-A0A9E2P9C5-F1
#
_entry.id   AF-A0A9E2P9C5-F1
#
_cell.length_a   1.000
_cell.length_b   1.000
_cell.length_c   1.000
_cell.angle_alpha   90.00
_cell.angle_beta   90.00
_cell.angle_gamma   90.00
#
_symmetry.space_group_name_H-M   'P 1'
#
loop_
_entity.id
_entity.type
_entity.pdbx_description
1 polymer ?
#
loop_
_entity_poly.entity_id
_entity_poly.type
_entity_poly.pdbx_seq_one_letter_code
_entity_poly.pdbx_strand_id
1 'polypeptide(L)'
;MDTIELKEENHKVGSVLVVGGGVGGIQASLDLAESGYFVYLAEETPAIGGVMARLDKTFPTNDCSMCILSPKLVESGRHLNIDILTCSEIESVEGDPGNFKVKIKRRPVFVDPEKCTGCGECAQVCPVSLPSEFDEGMVSRKAVSRPYPQAVPNVFTIEKIAKAPCRDACPAGINVQGYVALLSQGKYKEALKLIKENLPLPGVIGRICPHPCESACKRGMIDEPISICSLKRFLADKVGDDSEDPVISEKKDEKVAIIGSGPSGLTCAYFLALKGYGVTVFESL
;
A
#
# COMPACT_ATOMS: atom_id res chain seq x y z
N MET A 1 -66.42 23.49 6.56
CA MET A 1 -66.03 22.14 7.00
C MET A 1 -64.84 21.75 6.16
N ASP A 2 -63.68 22.08 6.72
CA ASP A 2 -62.37 21.45 6.64
C ASP A 2 -61.77 21.15 5.27
N THR A 3 -61.14 22.18 4.71
CA THR A 3 -59.97 22.03 3.85
C THR A 3 -58.81 21.52 4.71
N ILE A 4 -58.49 20.23 4.60
CA ILE A 4 -57.26 19.67 5.19
C ILE A 4 -56.12 20.02 4.24
N GLU A 5 -55.44 21.14 4.51
CA GLU A 5 -54.08 21.35 4.03
C GLU A 5 -53.18 20.31 4.70
N LEU A 6 -52.82 19.26 3.96
CA LEU A 6 -51.65 18.46 4.32
C LEU A 6 -50.43 19.36 4.15
N LYS A 7 -50.01 19.99 5.25
CA LYS A 7 -48.69 20.57 5.33
C LYS A 7 -47.68 19.47 5.04
N GLU A 8 -46.94 19.61 3.95
CA GLU A 8 -45.66 18.93 3.73
C GLU A 8 -44.67 19.39 4.82
N GLU A 9 -44.82 18.92 6.06
CA GLU A 9 -43.89 19.18 7.15
C GLU A 9 -42.82 18.06 7.18
N ASN A 10 -41.61 18.43 6.72
CA ASN A 10 -40.33 17.76 6.93
C ASN A 10 -40.03 16.46 6.17
N HIS A 11 -39.84 16.55 4.86
CA HIS A 11 -38.85 15.68 4.20
C HIS A 11 -37.45 16.15 4.62
N LYS A 12 -36.93 15.61 5.72
CA LYS A 12 -35.51 15.70 6.07
C LYS A 12 -34.71 14.88 5.05
N VAL A 13 -34.34 15.51 3.93
CA VAL A 13 -33.47 14.90 2.91
C VAL A 13 -32.10 15.53 3.05
N GLY A 14 -31.12 14.76 3.49
CA GLY A 14 -29.75 15.24 3.62
C GLY A 14 -28.80 14.15 4.10
N SER A 15 -27.56 14.22 3.64
CA SER A 15 -26.47 13.40 4.17
C SER A 15 -25.67 14.20 5.20
N VAL A 16 -25.16 13.54 6.24
CA VAL A 16 -24.29 14.14 7.24
C VAL A 16 -22.86 13.64 7.06
N LEU A 17 -21.87 14.52 7.16
CA LEU A 17 -20.47 14.13 7.23
C LEU A 17 -20.01 14.23 8.68
N VAL A 18 -19.54 13.12 9.24
CA VAL A 18 -18.88 13.05 10.54
C VAL A 18 -17.38 12.93 10.31
N VAL A 19 -16.60 13.82 10.93
CA VAL A 19 -15.14 13.86 10.80
C VAL A 19 -14.51 13.29 12.07
N GLY A 20 -13.78 12.19 11.92
CA GLY A 20 -13.11 11.46 13.00
C GLY A 20 -13.88 10.24 13.47
N GLY A 21 -13.32 9.06 13.25
CA GLY A 21 -13.87 7.75 13.62
C GLY A 21 -13.54 7.31 15.04
N GLY A 22 -13.35 8.23 15.99
CA GLY A 22 -13.24 7.89 17.41
C GLY A 22 -14.60 7.51 18.02
N VAL A 23 -14.63 7.13 19.30
CA VAL A 23 -15.88 6.73 20.00
C VAL A 23 -17.03 7.75 19.85
N GLY A 24 -16.72 9.05 19.90
CA GLY A 24 -17.72 10.11 19.73
C GLY A 24 -18.27 10.20 18.31
N GLY A 25 -17.41 10.10 17.29
CA GLY A 25 -17.84 10.14 15.89
C GLY A 25 -18.59 8.88 15.47
N ILE A 26 -18.17 7.72 15.99
CA ILE A 26 -18.89 6.45 15.82
C ILE A 26 -20.30 6.57 16.40
N GLN A 27 -20.43 7.03 17.65
CA GLN A 27 -21.74 7.18 18.29
C GLN A 27 -22.62 8.18 17.53
N ALA A 28 -22.09 9.35 17.18
CA ALA A 28 -22.84 10.35 16.41
C ALA A 28 -23.31 9.78 15.06
N SER A 29 -22.47 8.99 14.40
CA SER A 29 -22.83 8.35 13.12
C SER A 29 -23.96 7.35 13.29
N LEU A 30 -23.92 6.51 14.34
CA LEU A 30 -24.99 5.56 14.65
C LEU A 30 -26.31 6.28 14.95
N ASP A 31 -26.31 7.26 15.86
CA ASP A 31 -27.52 7.99 16.25
C ASP A 31 -28.18 8.70 15.06
N LEU A 32 -27.37 9.30 14.18
CA LEU A 32 -27.83 9.96 12.95
C LEU A 32 -28.38 8.96 11.94
N ALA A 33 -27.71 7.81 11.79
CA ALA A 33 -28.11 6.78 10.85
C ALA A 33 -29.40 6.07 11.27
N GLU A 34 -29.58 5.82 12.57
CA GLU A 34 -30.83 5.33 13.17
C GLU A 34 -31.97 6.34 13.07
N SER A 35 -31.63 7.64 13.12
CA SER A 35 -32.58 8.73 12.87
C SER A 35 -32.98 8.87 11.40
N GLY A 36 -32.43 8.02 10.51
CA GLY A 36 -32.78 7.96 9.09
C GLY A 36 -31.92 8.80 8.15
N TYR A 37 -30.83 9.41 8.63
CA TYR A 37 -29.90 10.15 7.77
C TYR A 37 -28.85 9.23 7.16
N PHE A 38 -28.41 9.56 5.94
CA PHE A 38 -27.22 8.93 5.36
C PHE A 38 -25.97 9.62 5.92
N VAL A 39 -25.00 8.86 6.43
CA VAL A 39 -23.81 9.38 7.10
C VAL A 39 -22.56 8.97 6.36
N TYR A 40 -21.73 9.95 6.00
CA TYR A 40 -20.33 9.73 5.62
C TYR A 40 -19.47 9.84 6.88
N LEU A 41 -18.73 8.80 7.23
CA LEU A 41 -17.80 8.81 8.36
C LEU A 41 -16.36 8.90 7.83
N ALA A 42 -15.77 10.09 7.84
CA ALA A 42 -14.41 10.31 7.39
C ALA A 42 -13.40 10.04 8.51
N GLU A 43 -12.45 9.15 8.25
CA GLU A 43 -11.39 8.77 9.19
C GLU A 43 -10.02 8.90 8.50
N GLU A 44 -9.09 9.59 9.16
CA GLU A 44 -7.75 9.85 8.64
C GLU A 44 -6.91 8.57 8.56
N THR A 45 -7.08 7.68 9.53
CA THR A 45 -6.35 6.42 9.64
C THR A 45 -7.01 5.29 8.84
N PRO A 46 -6.35 4.12 8.70
CA PRO A 46 -6.92 2.99 7.95
C PRO A 46 -8.16 2.34 8.57
N ALA A 47 -8.49 2.63 9.83
CA ALA A 47 -9.61 2.03 10.54
C ALA A 47 -10.18 2.98 11.60
N ILE A 48 -11.49 2.91 11.82
CA ILE A 48 -12.17 3.64 12.90
C ILE A 48 -11.81 3.04 14.28
N GLY A 49 -12.11 3.74 15.38
CA GLY A 49 -11.87 3.33 16.77
C GLY A 49 -11.14 4.39 17.59
N GLY A 50 -10.28 5.18 16.94
CA GLY A 50 -9.53 6.27 17.55
C GLY A 50 -8.70 5.84 18.77
N VAL A 51 -8.52 6.75 19.73
CA VAL A 51 -7.68 6.51 20.91
C VAL A 51 -8.22 5.40 21.80
N MET A 52 -9.54 5.26 21.89
CA MET A 52 -10.17 4.25 22.76
C MET A 52 -9.77 2.83 22.37
N ALA A 53 -9.54 2.56 21.08
CA ALA A 53 -9.06 1.27 20.61
C ALA A 53 -7.66 0.91 21.15
N ARG A 54 -6.84 1.91 21.54
CA ARG A 54 -5.49 1.72 22.08
C ARG A 54 -5.47 1.49 23.60
N LEU A 55 -6.57 1.74 24.29
CA LEU A 55 -6.65 1.55 25.74
C LEU A 55 -6.89 0.07 26.05
N ASP A 56 -6.37 -0.44 27.16
CA ASP A 56 -6.76 -1.77 27.66
C ASP A 56 -8.09 -1.68 28.42
N LYS A 57 -8.16 -0.78 29.41
CA LYS A 57 -9.32 -0.56 30.28
C LYS A 57 -9.85 0.86 30.21
N THR A 58 -11.11 1.02 30.63
CA THR A 58 -11.79 2.32 30.74
C THR A 58 -12.27 2.56 32.17
N PHE A 59 -11.94 3.72 32.74
CA PHE A 59 -12.45 4.13 34.05
C PHE A 59 -13.89 4.66 33.92
N PRO A 60 -14.72 4.62 34.97
CA PRO A 60 -14.45 4.12 36.33
C PRO A 60 -14.69 2.61 36.50
N THR A 61 -15.33 1.95 35.53
CA THR A 61 -15.76 0.54 35.66
C THR A 61 -14.63 -0.46 35.48
N ASN A 62 -13.49 -0.04 34.92
CA ASN A 62 -12.37 -0.89 34.53
C ASN A 62 -12.76 -2.01 33.54
N ASP A 63 -13.76 -1.74 32.71
CA ASP A 63 -14.13 -2.61 31.61
C ASP A 63 -13.06 -2.58 30.51
N CYS A 64 -12.95 -3.68 29.78
CA CYS A 64 -12.14 -3.74 28.56
C CYS A 64 -12.67 -2.73 27.54
N SER A 65 -11.81 -1.85 27.04
CA SER A 65 -12.18 -0.81 26.06
C SER A 65 -12.83 -1.43 24.82
N MET A 66 -12.26 -2.53 24.33
CA MET A 66 -12.68 -3.21 23.11
C MET A 66 -14.00 -3.95 23.32
N CYS A 67 -14.33 -4.37 24.54
CA CYS A 67 -15.65 -4.97 24.81
C CYS A 67 -16.79 -3.96 24.64
N ILE A 68 -16.55 -2.68 24.91
CA ILE A 68 -17.53 -1.61 24.72
C ILE A 68 -17.49 -1.05 23.30
N LEU A 69 -16.29 -0.93 22.72
CA LEU A 69 -16.07 -0.30 21.42
C LEU A 69 -16.38 -1.24 20.25
N SER A 70 -16.00 -2.52 20.33
CA SER A 70 -16.14 -3.46 19.20
C SER A 70 -17.56 -3.65 18.69
N PRO A 71 -18.63 -3.70 19.51
CA PRO A 71 -19.99 -3.76 19.01
C PRO A 71 -20.32 -2.55 18.13
N LYS A 72 -19.93 -1.34 18.57
CA LYS A 72 -20.16 -0.09 17.84
C LYS A 72 -19.37 -0.03 16.54
N LEU A 73 -18.12 -0.52 16.54
CA LEU A 73 -17.31 -0.61 15.32
C LEU A 73 -17.99 -1.50 14.27
N VAL A 74 -18.42 -2.71 14.68
CA VAL A 74 -19.06 -3.68 13.79
C VAL A 74 -20.41 -3.17 13.30
N GLU A 75 -21.18 -2.54 14.18
CA GLU A 75 -22.47 -1.94 13.87
C GLU A 75 -22.32 -0.83 12.82
N SER A 76 -21.43 0.14 13.06
CA SER A 76 -21.16 1.20 12.08
C SER A 76 -20.63 0.67 10.76
N GLY A 77 -19.77 -0.36 10.79
CA GLY A 77 -19.21 -0.97 9.59
C GLY A 77 -20.20 -1.79 8.74
N ARG A 78 -21.38 -2.13 9.29
CA ARG A 78 -22.42 -2.89 8.59
C ARG A 78 -23.70 -2.07 8.36
N HIS A 79 -23.76 -0.86 8.88
CA HIS A 79 -24.97 -0.04 8.81
C HIS A 79 -25.18 0.47 7.38
N LEU A 80 -26.35 0.20 6.80
CA LEU A 80 -26.65 0.56 5.39
C LEU A 80 -26.64 2.06 5.10
N ASN A 81 -26.92 2.88 6.13
CA ASN A 81 -26.88 4.33 6.04
C ASN A 81 -25.53 4.95 6.48
N ILE A 82 -24.48 4.16 6.71
CA ILE A 82 -23.15 4.69 7.06
C ILE A 82 -22.13 4.24 6.01
N ASP A 83 -21.48 5.19 5.36
CA ASP A 83 -20.35 4.97 4.47
C ASP A 83 -19.05 5.42 5.14
N ILE A 84 -18.14 4.47 5.38
CA ILE A 84 -16.89 4.73 6.09
C ILE A 84 -15.80 5.07 5.07
N LEU A 85 -15.35 6.32 5.11
CA LEU A 85 -14.29 6.85 4.28
C LEU A 85 -12.97 6.82 5.07
N THR A 86 -12.30 5.65 5.10
CA THR A 86 -10.98 5.53 5.73
C THR A 86 -9.87 6.16 4.88
N CYS A 87 -8.72 6.41 5.50
CA CYS A 87 -7.57 7.08 4.88
C CYS A 87 -7.95 8.42 4.21
N SER A 88 -8.89 9.15 4.79
CA SER A 88 -9.51 10.32 4.17
C SER A 88 -9.32 11.57 5.03
N GLU A 89 -8.80 12.63 4.43
CA GLU A 89 -8.58 13.93 5.05
C GLU A 89 -9.47 14.99 4.38
N ILE A 90 -10.00 15.93 5.17
CA ILE A 90 -10.82 17.03 4.65
C ILE A 90 -9.90 18.12 4.09
N GLU A 91 -10.05 18.45 2.80
CA GLU A 91 -9.25 19.47 2.11
C GLU A 91 -9.92 20.84 2.17
N SER A 92 -11.23 20.90 1.91
CA SER A 92 -12.01 22.13 2.01
C SER A 92 -13.48 21.86 2.31
N VAL A 93 -14.13 22.83 2.95
CA VAL A 93 -15.58 22.85 3.22
C VAL A 93 -16.11 24.18 2.73
N GLU A 94 -17.06 24.12 1.81
CA GLU A 94 -17.73 25.29 1.22
C GLU A 94 -19.25 25.17 1.39
N GLY A 95 -19.95 26.30 1.38
CA GLY A 95 -21.40 26.35 1.48
C GLY A 95 -21.93 26.77 2.86
N ASP A 96 -23.24 26.64 3.02
CA ASP A 96 -24.01 27.12 4.17
C ASP A 96 -24.64 25.95 4.95
N PRO A 97 -25.08 26.15 6.21
CA PRO A 97 -25.76 25.12 6.99
C PRO A 97 -26.88 24.41 6.22
N GLY A 98 -26.75 23.09 6.05
CA GLY A 98 -27.69 22.25 5.30
C GLY A 98 -27.33 22.03 3.83
N ASN A 99 -26.38 22.78 3.27
CA ASN A 99 -25.89 22.63 1.90
C ASN A 99 -24.37 22.79 1.82
N PHE A 100 -23.65 21.86 2.46
CA PHE A 100 -22.19 21.82 2.43
C PHE A 100 -21.67 21.03 1.23
N LYS A 101 -20.64 21.56 0.59
CA LYS A 101 -19.81 20.85 -0.37
C LYS A 101 -18.44 20.63 0.24
N VAL A 102 -18.08 19.36 0.45
CA VAL A 102 -16.83 18.98 1.10
C VAL A 102 -15.92 18.28 0.12
N LYS A 103 -14.67 18.74 0.04
CA LYS A 103 -13.63 18.10 -0.77
C LYS A 103 -12.78 17.21 0.15
N ILE A 104 -12.71 15.93 -0.19
CA ILE A 104 -12.03 14.91 0.62
C ILE A 104 -10.85 14.35 -0.18
N LYS A 105 -9.68 14.37 0.42
CA LYS A 105 -8.47 13.74 -0.11
C LYS A 105 -8.35 12.34 0.47
N ARG A 106 -8.56 11.32 -0.37
CA ARG A 106 -8.42 9.92 0.01
C ARG A 106 -7.04 9.39 -0.37
N ARG A 107 -6.27 8.93 0.61
CA ARG A 107 -4.98 8.27 0.37
C ARG A 107 -5.23 6.84 -0.13
N PRO A 108 -4.48 6.37 -1.14
CA PRO A 108 -4.62 5.01 -1.64
C PRO A 108 -4.16 4.00 -0.58
N VAL A 109 -4.99 3.00 -0.32
CA VAL A 109 -4.67 1.88 0.59
C VAL A 109 -3.91 0.73 -0.09
N PHE A 110 -3.81 0.78 -1.42
CA PHE A 110 -3.09 -0.17 -2.30
C PHE A 110 -3.52 -1.65 -2.18
N VAL A 111 -4.65 -1.90 -1.52
CA VAL A 111 -5.35 -3.18 -1.46
C VAL A 111 -6.78 -2.91 -1.85
N ASP A 112 -7.33 -3.77 -2.70
CA ASP A 112 -8.74 -3.68 -3.10
C ASP A 112 -9.63 -4.15 -1.93
N PRO A 113 -10.43 -3.26 -1.32
CA PRO A 113 -11.24 -3.61 -0.15
C PRO A 113 -12.28 -4.69 -0.45
N GLU A 114 -12.80 -4.76 -1.68
CA GLU A 114 -13.82 -5.74 -2.07
C GLU A 114 -13.25 -7.15 -2.22
N LYS A 115 -11.95 -7.26 -2.51
CA LYS A 115 -11.24 -8.54 -2.68
C LYS A 115 -10.46 -8.97 -1.44
N CYS A 116 -10.24 -8.04 -0.50
CA CYS A 116 -9.50 -8.34 0.71
C CYS A 116 -10.34 -9.18 1.66
N THR A 117 -9.85 -10.38 2.00
CA THR A 117 -10.51 -11.27 2.97
C THR A 117 -10.09 -10.99 4.42
N GLY A 118 -9.09 -10.14 4.64
CA GLY A 118 -8.56 -9.85 5.97
C GLY A 118 -7.79 -11.02 6.62
N CYS A 119 -7.32 -12.01 5.84
CA CYS A 119 -6.67 -13.23 6.37
C CYS A 119 -5.29 -13.00 7.02
N GLY A 120 -4.56 -11.96 6.59
CA GLY A 120 -3.25 -11.60 7.16
C GLY A 120 -2.04 -12.38 6.65
N GLU A 121 -2.20 -13.27 5.67
CA GLU A 121 -1.07 -14.00 5.04
C GLU A 121 -0.04 -13.04 4.42
N CYS A 122 -0.50 -11.93 3.84
CA CYS A 122 0.36 -10.90 3.25
C CYS A 122 1.35 -10.30 4.28
N ALA A 123 0.93 -10.11 5.53
CA ALA A 123 1.78 -9.58 6.58
C ALA A 123 2.88 -10.58 6.99
N GLN A 124 2.59 -11.89 6.97
CA GLN A 124 3.56 -12.93 7.34
C GLN A 124 4.75 -12.99 6.37
N VAL A 125 4.50 -12.78 5.08
CA VAL A 125 5.55 -12.83 4.05
C VAL A 125 6.28 -11.50 3.84
N CYS A 126 5.78 -10.40 4.43
CA CYS A 126 6.29 -9.06 4.18
C CYS A 126 7.72 -8.87 4.75
N PRO A 127 8.69 -8.48 3.90
CA PRO A 127 10.06 -8.31 4.33
C PRO A 127 10.37 -6.97 5.00
N VAL A 128 9.44 -6.03 4.94
CA VAL A 128 9.60 -4.68 5.47
C VAL A 128 8.99 -4.60 6.86
N SER A 129 9.78 -4.10 7.81
CA SER A 129 9.32 -3.80 9.17
C SER A 129 9.37 -2.28 9.41
N LEU A 130 8.32 -1.75 10.01
CA LEU A 130 8.13 -0.33 10.34
C LEU A 130 7.70 -0.21 11.81
N PRO A 131 7.98 0.90 12.52
CA PRO A 131 7.40 1.13 13.84
C PRO A 131 5.87 1.20 13.75
N SER A 132 5.16 0.60 14.70
CA SER A 132 3.70 0.65 14.78
C SER A 132 3.22 1.96 15.41
N GLU A 133 2.48 2.78 14.69
CA GLU A 133 1.88 4.02 15.21
C GLU A 133 0.78 3.73 16.24
N PHE A 134 0.08 2.59 16.09
CA PHE A 134 -0.93 2.16 17.05
C PHE A 134 -0.30 1.84 18.41
N ASP A 135 0.88 1.19 18.40
CA ASP A 135 1.63 0.81 19.60
C ASP A 135 2.67 1.88 20.01
N GLU A 136 2.53 3.13 19.56
CA GLU A 136 3.44 4.25 19.89
C GLU A 136 4.93 3.95 19.63
N GLY A 137 5.22 3.17 18.59
CA GLY A 137 6.56 2.77 18.19
C GLY A 137 7.21 1.70 19.08
N MET A 138 6.50 1.16 20.06
CA MET A 138 7.03 0.12 20.97
C MET A 138 7.24 -1.22 20.29
N VAL A 139 6.47 -1.49 19.22
CA VAL A 139 6.50 -2.75 18.46
C VAL A 139 6.67 -2.44 16.98
N SER A 140 7.36 -3.32 16.27
CA SER A 140 7.45 -3.26 14.82
C SER A 140 6.23 -3.93 14.18
N ARG A 141 5.58 -3.25 13.23
CA ARG A 141 4.60 -3.82 12.30
C ARG A 141 5.22 -4.02 10.92
N LYS A 142 4.45 -4.61 10.01
CA LYS A 142 4.83 -4.80 8.61
C LYS A 142 4.31 -3.64 7.75
N ALA A 143 4.91 -3.46 6.57
CA ALA A 143 4.43 -2.44 5.62
C ALA A 143 3.00 -2.72 5.12
N VAL A 144 2.65 -4.01 4.98
CA VAL A 144 1.25 -4.43 4.82
C VAL A 144 0.68 -4.81 6.17
N SER A 145 -0.27 -4.03 6.66
CA SER A 145 -0.81 -4.19 8.01
C SER A 145 -2.25 -3.72 8.11
N ARG A 146 -2.94 -4.23 9.14
CA ARG A 146 -4.12 -3.59 9.73
C ARG A 146 -3.70 -2.94 11.06
N PRO A 147 -4.26 -1.79 11.46
CA PRO A 147 -3.79 -1.05 12.64
C PRO A 147 -3.90 -1.87 13.94
N TYR A 148 -4.98 -2.62 14.11
CA TYR A 148 -5.21 -3.50 15.26
C TYR A 148 -6.11 -4.68 14.86
N PRO A 149 -6.19 -5.76 15.66
CA PRO A 149 -6.85 -7.01 15.23
C PRO A 149 -8.36 -6.89 14.93
N GLN A 150 -9.09 -6.05 15.67
CA GLN A 150 -10.52 -5.81 15.55
C GLN A 150 -10.86 -4.60 14.64
N ALA A 151 -9.90 -4.15 13.82
CA ALA A 151 -10.05 -2.98 12.97
C ALA A 151 -11.27 -3.07 12.04
N VAL A 152 -12.00 -1.96 11.94
CA VAL A 152 -13.09 -1.78 10.99
C VAL A 152 -12.77 -0.60 10.07
N PRO A 153 -12.83 -0.76 8.73
CA PRO A 153 -13.02 -2.02 7.99
C PRO A 153 -11.90 -3.05 8.25
N ASN A 154 -12.23 -4.35 8.20
CA ASN A 154 -11.25 -5.42 8.37
C ASN A 154 -10.46 -5.68 7.07
N VAL A 155 -9.75 -4.65 6.62
CA VAL A 155 -8.99 -4.61 5.37
C VAL A 155 -7.54 -4.30 5.68
N PHE A 156 -6.62 -4.99 5.00
CA PHE A 156 -5.19 -4.68 5.08
C PHE A 156 -4.86 -3.50 4.19
N THR A 157 -3.91 -2.67 4.62
CA THR A 157 -3.42 -1.55 3.83
C THR A 157 -1.91 -1.70 3.64
N ILE A 158 -1.39 -1.26 2.49
CA ILE A 158 0.05 -1.21 2.26
C ILE A 158 0.52 0.22 2.39
N GLU A 159 1.41 0.48 3.33
CA GLU A 159 2.05 1.77 3.40
C GLU A 159 3.21 1.86 2.40
N LYS A 160 3.15 2.86 1.53
CA LYS A 160 4.23 3.17 0.60
C LYS A 160 4.94 4.44 1.04
N ILE A 161 6.17 4.28 1.49
CA ILE A 161 7.11 5.38 1.63
C ILE A 161 7.46 5.89 0.21
N ALA A 162 7.74 7.19 0.10
CA ALA A 162 8.14 7.82 -1.17
C ALA A 162 9.25 7.04 -1.88
N LYS A 163 9.32 7.21 -3.22
CA LYS A 163 10.33 6.55 -4.04
C LYS A 163 11.73 6.85 -3.50
N ALA A 164 12.51 5.79 -3.30
CA ALA A 164 13.81 5.90 -2.67
C ALA A 164 14.81 6.61 -3.60
N PRO A 165 15.65 7.51 -3.08
CA PRO A 165 16.66 8.20 -3.90
C PRO A 165 17.61 7.27 -4.65
N CYS A 166 17.92 6.10 -4.09
CA CYS A 166 18.74 5.08 -4.76
C CYS A 166 18.07 4.51 -6.02
N ARG A 167 16.73 4.45 -6.06
CA ARG A 167 15.97 4.04 -7.25
C ARG A 167 15.89 5.17 -8.27
N ASP A 168 15.74 6.42 -7.82
CA ASP A 168 15.70 7.60 -8.69
C ASP A 168 17.06 7.87 -9.35
N ALA A 169 18.16 7.69 -8.61
CA ALA A 169 19.50 7.84 -9.14
C ALA A 169 19.93 6.68 -10.06
N CYS A 170 19.22 5.56 -10.07
CA CYS A 170 19.54 4.42 -10.93
C CYS A 170 18.97 4.63 -12.34
N PRO A 171 19.79 4.66 -13.41
CA PRO A 171 19.28 4.84 -14.78
C PRO A 171 18.33 3.72 -15.23
N ALA A 172 18.48 2.51 -14.69
CA ALA A 172 17.60 1.38 -14.96
C ALA A 172 16.35 1.33 -14.04
N GLY A 173 16.22 2.26 -13.08
CA GLY A 173 15.06 2.36 -12.19
C GLY A 173 14.84 1.15 -11.27
N ILE A 174 15.89 0.39 -10.98
CA ILE A 174 15.85 -0.88 -10.23
C ILE A 174 15.32 -0.66 -8.82
N ASN A 175 14.47 -1.56 -8.33
CA ASN A 175 13.96 -1.52 -6.96
C ASN A 175 14.99 -1.98 -5.92
N VAL A 176 15.94 -1.08 -5.59
CA VAL A 176 17.02 -1.32 -4.63
C VAL A 176 16.51 -1.77 -3.26
N GLN A 177 15.56 -1.03 -2.69
CA GLN A 177 15.00 -1.37 -1.38
C GLN A 177 14.37 -2.77 -1.36
N GLY A 178 13.65 -3.13 -2.44
CA GLY A 178 12.98 -4.42 -2.54
C GLY A 178 13.96 -5.60 -2.51
N TYR A 179 14.99 -5.61 -3.35
CA TYR A 179 15.89 -6.76 -3.38
C TYR A 179 16.84 -6.79 -2.18
N VAL A 180 17.19 -5.63 -1.57
CA VAL A 180 17.94 -5.61 -0.31
C VAL A 180 17.12 -6.21 0.83
N ALA A 181 15.82 -5.91 0.89
CA ALA A 181 14.92 -6.49 1.88
C ALA A 181 14.70 -8.00 1.67
N LEU A 182 14.68 -8.49 0.42
CA LEU A 182 14.65 -9.93 0.14
C LEU A 182 15.96 -10.61 0.51
N LEU A 183 17.09 -9.97 0.17
CA LEU A 183 18.43 -10.47 0.49
C LEU A 183 18.65 -10.59 2.01
N SER A 184 18.16 -9.65 2.82
CA SER A 184 18.27 -9.74 4.29
C SER A 184 17.51 -10.92 4.89
N GLN A 185 16.56 -11.51 4.15
CA GLN A 185 15.84 -12.73 4.52
C GLN A 185 16.42 -14.00 3.92
N GLY A 186 17.53 -13.92 3.18
CA GLY A 186 18.10 -15.06 2.46
C GLY A 186 17.32 -15.48 1.21
N LYS A 187 16.33 -14.68 0.76
CA LYS A 187 15.51 -14.93 -0.44
C LYS A 187 16.26 -14.50 -1.71
N TYR A 188 17.36 -15.19 -1.99
CA TYR A 188 18.31 -14.80 -3.04
C TYR A 188 17.72 -14.92 -4.45
N LYS A 189 16.92 -15.96 -4.70
CA LYS A 189 16.31 -16.20 -6.03
C LYS A 189 15.29 -15.11 -6.36
N GLU A 190 14.42 -14.77 -5.39
CA GLU A 190 13.42 -13.71 -5.52
C GLU A 190 14.08 -12.32 -5.65
N ALA A 191 15.15 -12.07 -4.89
CA ALA A 191 15.93 -10.84 -5.00
C ALA A 191 16.53 -10.66 -6.41
N LEU A 192 17.12 -11.73 -6.98
CA LEU A 192 17.66 -11.68 -8.33
C LEU A 192 16.57 -11.53 -9.38
N LYS A 193 15.43 -12.21 -9.22
CA LYS A 193 14.25 -12.09 -10.08
C LYS A 193 13.74 -10.65 -10.13
N LEU A 194 13.61 -10.00 -8.98
CA LEU A 194 13.21 -8.59 -8.87
C LEU A 194 14.20 -7.65 -9.58
N ILE A 195 15.50 -7.93 -9.54
CA ILE A 195 16.49 -7.14 -10.29
C ILE A 195 16.29 -7.34 -11.80
N LYS A 196 16.06 -8.59 -12.24
CA LYS A 196 15.89 -8.97 -13.66
C LYS A 196 14.64 -8.36 -14.31
N GLU A 197 13.65 -7.90 -13.54
CA GLU A 197 12.49 -7.14 -14.06
C GLU A 197 12.92 -5.90 -14.85
N ASN A 198 14.02 -5.25 -14.43
CA ASN A 198 14.52 -4.02 -15.06
C ASN A 198 15.92 -4.19 -15.66
N LEU A 199 16.69 -5.17 -15.19
CA LEU A 199 18.09 -5.32 -15.53
C LEU A 199 18.43 -6.78 -15.89
N PRO A 200 18.50 -7.14 -17.18
CA PRO A 200 18.73 -8.52 -17.62
C PRO A 200 20.12 -9.07 -17.29
N LEU A 201 21.12 -8.19 -17.13
CA LEU A 201 22.53 -8.54 -16.93
C LEU A 201 23.06 -8.07 -15.55
N PRO A 202 22.48 -8.55 -14.43
CA PRO A 202 22.85 -8.07 -13.10
C PRO A 202 24.29 -8.40 -12.73
N GLY A 203 24.84 -9.53 -13.18
CA GLY A 203 26.21 -9.95 -12.90
C GLY A 203 27.28 -9.06 -13.54
N VAL A 204 27.03 -8.57 -14.76
CA VAL A 204 27.91 -7.61 -15.46
C VAL A 204 27.83 -6.25 -14.77
N ILE A 205 26.62 -5.74 -14.56
CA ILE A 205 26.41 -4.43 -13.94
C ILE A 205 26.91 -4.41 -12.48
N GLY A 206 26.87 -5.53 -11.76
CA GLY A 206 27.50 -5.63 -10.43
C GLY A 206 29.03 -5.46 -10.44
N ARG A 207 29.68 -5.46 -11.61
CA ARG A 207 31.14 -5.31 -11.77
C ARG A 207 31.55 -3.99 -12.40
N ILE A 208 30.76 -3.45 -13.32
CA ILE A 208 31.11 -2.24 -14.09
C ILE A 208 30.32 -0.99 -13.71
N CYS A 209 29.29 -1.10 -12.87
CA CYS A 209 28.41 0.02 -12.58
C CYS A 209 29.14 1.12 -11.77
N PRO A 210 29.00 2.41 -12.15
CA PRO A 210 29.54 3.54 -11.39
C PRO A 210 28.71 3.88 -10.13
N HIS A 211 27.77 3.01 -9.75
CA HIS A 211 27.00 3.04 -8.51
C HIS A 211 26.44 4.41 -8.06
N PRO A 212 25.76 5.19 -8.93
CA PRO A 212 25.17 6.49 -8.54
C PRO A 212 24.12 6.36 -7.42
N CYS A 213 23.49 5.19 -7.33
CA CYS A 213 22.54 4.84 -6.27
C CYS A 213 23.16 4.80 -4.87
N GLU A 214 24.47 4.53 -4.74
CA GLU A 214 25.18 4.55 -3.46
C GLU A 214 25.47 5.99 -3.03
N SER A 215 25.89 6.84 -3.97
CA SER A 215 26.09 8.28 -3.71
C SER A 215 24.80 8.99 -3.27
N ALA A 216 23.64 8.57 -3.78
CA ALA A 216 22.34 9.10 -3.40
C ALA A 216 21.72 8.41 -2.16
N CYS A 217 22.41 7.47 -1.52
CA CYS A 217 21.83 6.66 -0.45
C CYS A 217 21.60 7.47 0.83
N LYS A 218 20.35 7.61 1.27
CA LYS A 218 19.99 8.28 2.53
C LYS A 218 20.66 7.69 3.76
N ARG A 219 21.04 6.40 3.73
CA ARG A 219 21.71 5.76 4.86
C ARG A 219 23.06 6.43 5.18
N GLY A 220 23.74 6.97 4.18
CA GLY A 220 24.96 7.76 4.36
C GLY A 220 24.77 9.09 5.12
N MET A 221 23.53 9.49 5.40
CA MET A 221 23.25 10.64 6.30
C MET A 221 23.25 10.23 7.78
N ILE A 222 23.24 8.94 8.08
CA ILE A 222 23.29 8.38 9.44
C ILE A 222 24.67 7.78 9.69
N ASP A 223 25.09 6.87 8.82
CA ASP A 223 26.38 6.19 8.88
C ASP A 223 27.01 6.11 7.47
N GLU A 224 26.88 5.00 6.76
CA GLU A 224 27.50 4.77 5.46
C GLU A 224 26.49 4.29 4.41
N PRO A 225 26.68 4.62 3.12
CA PRO A 225 25.86 4.07 2.05
C PRO A 225 25.86 2.54 2.03
N ILE A 226 24.71 1.97 1.68
CA ILE A 226 24.63 0.53 1.43
C ILE A 226 25.45 0.20 0.17
N SER A 227 26.28 -0.85 0.24
CA SER A 227 27.08 -1.38 -0.88
C SER A 227 26.24 -2.09 -1.94
N ILE A 228 25.31 -1.36 -2.55
CA ILE A 228 24.31 -1.79 -3.52
C ILE A 228 24.92 -2.56 -4.70
N CYS A 229 26.02 -2.07 -5.27
CA CYS A 229 26.69 -2.69 -6.41
C CYS A 229 27.28 -4.05 -6.03
N SER A 230 27.94 -4.13 -4.87
CA SER A 230 28.49 -5.36 -4.31
C SER A 230 27.40 -6.38 -3.98
N LEU A 231 26.27 -5.96 -3.42
CA LEU A 231 25.13 -6.84 -3.15
C LEU A 231 24.55 -7.42 -4.44
N LYS A 232 24.46 -6.61 -5.50
CA LYS A 232 24.01 -7.07 -6.83
C LYS A 232 24.97 -8.09 -7.43
N ARG A 233 26.28 -7.84 -7.33
CA ARG A 233 27.33 -8.80 -7.75
C ARG A 233 27.20 -10.10 -6.98
N PHE A 234 27.11 -10.02 -5.65
CA PHE A 234 26.95 -11.19 -4.78
C PHE A 234 25.72 -12.01 -5.15
N LEU A 235 24.55 -11.38 -5.35
CA LEU A 235 23.33 -12.07 -5.76
C LEU A 235 23.50 -12.82 -7.08
N ALA A 236 24.05 -12.16 -8.09
CA ALA A 236 24.28 -12.78 -9.39
C ALA A 236 25.24 -13.97 -9.29
N ASP A 237 26.33 -13.82 -8.54
CA ASP A 237 27.34 -14.88 -8.38
C ASP A 237 26.83 -16.04 -7.51
N LYS A 238 26.02 -15.75 -6.48
CA LYS A 238 25.51 -16.74 -5.53
C LYS A 238 24.41 -17.61 -6.13
N VAL A 239 23.50 -17.03 -6.90
CA VAL A 239 22.44 -17.77 -7.59
C VAL A 239 22.97 -18.43 -8.87
N GLY A 240 23.89 -17.76 -9.58
CA GLY A 240 24.43 -18.28 -10.83
C GLY A 240 23.35 -18.59 -11.86
N ASP A 241 23.48 -19.72 -12.54
CA ASP A 241 22.51 -20.23 -13.53
C ASP A 241 21.28 -20.88 -12.88
N ASP A 242 21.27 -21.05 -11.56
CA ASP A 242 20.15 -21.67 -10.81
C ASP A 242 18.97 -20.69 -10.57
N SER A 243 18.93 -19.62 -11.37
CA SER A 243 17.84 -18.65 -11.38
C SER A 243 16.65 -19.22 -12.14
N GLU A 244 15.45 -19.10 -11.58
CA GLU A 244 14.22 -19.46 -12.31
C GLU A 244 14.18 -18.77 -13.67
N ASP A 245 13.83 -19.55 -14.70
CA ASP A 245 13.54 -19.01 -16.01
C ASP A 245 12.39 -18.01 -15.90
N PRO A 246 12.51 -16.84 -16.53
CA PRO A 246 11.48 -15.84 -16.47
C PRO A 246 10.23 -16.34 -17.21
N VAL A 247 9.05 -16.00 -16.69
CA VAL A 247 7.78 -16.40 -17.29
C VAL A 247 7.61 -15.68 -18.63
N ILE A 248 7.54 -16.46 -19.70
CA ILE A 248 7.29 -15.96 -21.05
C ILE A 248 5.77 -15.81 -21.23
N SER A 249 5.33 -14.67 -21.74
CA SER A 249 3.92 -14.47 -22.10
C SER A 249 3.52 -15.37 -23.27
N GLU A 250 2.24 -15.37 -23.64
CA GLU A 250 1.78 -16.12 -24.81
C GLU A 250 2.65 -15.86 -26.04
N LYS A 251 3.03 -16.95 -26.71
CA LYS A 251 3.91 -16.90 -27.87
C LYS A 251 3.23 -16.16 -29.00
N LYS A 252 3.96 -15.25 -29.61
CA LYS A 252 3.53 -14.47 -30.76
C LYS A 252 4.14 -15.02 -32.04
N ASP A 253 3.42 -14.86 -33.14
CA ASP A 253 3.87 -15.33 -34.46
C ASP A 253 4.90 -14.38 -35.10
N GLU A 254 4.91 -13.12 -34.69
CA GLU A 254 5.84 -12.11 -35.19
C GLU A 254 7.29 -12.39 -34.75
N LYS A 255 8.21 -12.18 -35.69
CA LYS A 255 9.66 -12.34 -35.48
C LYS A 255 10.35 -10.99 -35.47
N VAL A 256 11.33 -10.84 -34.57
CA VAL A 256 12.12 -9.61 -34.44
C VAL A 256 13.59 -9.92 -34.64
N ALA A 257 14.23 -9.21 -35.57
CA ALA A 257 15.67 -9.23 -35.77
C ALA A 257 16.32 -8.08 -34.98
N ILE A 258 17.39 -8.38 -34.25
CA ILE A 258 18.19 -7.39 -33.51
C ILE A 258 19.61 -7.43 -34.08
N ILE A 259 20.11 -6.29 -34.53
CA ILE A 259 21.48 -6.15 -35.06
C ILE A 259 22.35 -5.56 -33.94
N GLY A 260 23.35 -6.33 -33.52
CA GLY A 260 24.25 -6.03 -32.41
C GLY A 260 23.94 -6.84 -31.15
N SER A 261 24.96 -7.52 -30.63
CA SER A 261 24.97 -8.32 -29.40
C SER A 261 25.53 -7.56 -28.19
N GLY A 262 25.68 -6.23 -28.31
CA GLY A 262 26.04 -5.37 -27.18
C GLY A 262 24.95 -5.28 -26.10
N PRO A 263 25.20 -4.55 -25.00
CA PRO A 263 24.28 -4.48 -23.86
C PRO A 263 22.85 -4.05 -24.23
N SER A 264 22.72 -3.08 -25.14
CA SER A 264 21.43 -2.61 -25.63
C SER A 264 20.68 -3.69 -26.43
N GLY A 265 21.39 -4.42 -27.30
CA GLY A 265 20.83 -5.48 -28.13
C GLY A 265 20.35 -6.66 -27.28
N LEU A 266 21.19 -7.14 -26.35
CA LEU A 266 20.82 -8.23 -25.43
C LEU A 266 19.67 -7.84 -24.50
N THR A 267 19.65 -6.60 -24.02
CA THR A 267 18.55 -6.11 -23.17
C THR A 267 17.23 -6.06 -23.95
N CYS A 268 17.26 -5.56 -25.18
CA CYS A 268 16.09 -5.56 -26.07
C CYS A 268 15.63 -6.99 -26.37
N ALA A 269 16.56 -7.89 -26.68
CA ALA A 269 16.29 -9.29 -26.97
C ALA A 269 15.60 -9.98 -25.80
N TYR A 270 16.12 -9.78 -24.59
CA TYR A 270 15.57 -10.34 -23.36
C TYR A 270 14.11 -9.92 -23.16
N PHE A 271 13.82 -8.62 -23.16
CA PHE A 271 12.46 -8.14 -22.89
C PHE A 271 11.46 -8.48 -24.01
N LEU A 272 11.90 -8.56 -25.27
CA LEU A 272 11.05 -9.02 -26.36
C LEU A 272 10.75 -10.52 -26.26
N ALA A 273 11.73 -11.33 -25.89
CA ALA A 273 11.54 -12.75 -25.64
C ALA A 273 10.54 -12.99 -24.50
N LEU A 274 10.62 -12.23 -23.40
CA LEU A 274 9.63 -12.28 -22.31
C LEU A 274 8.20 -11.96 -22.76
N LYS A 275 8.06 -11.07 -23.75
CA LYS A 275 6.78 -10.71 -24.38
C LYS A 275 6.31 -11.72 -25.44
N GLY A 276 6.98 -12.87 -25.57
CA GLY A 276 6.58 -13.98 -26.43
C GLY A 276 7.02 -13.86 -27.89
N TYR A 277 7.82 -12.85 -28.25
CA TYR A 277 8.29 -12.67 -29.64
C TYR A 277 9.43 -13.63 -29.98
N GLY A 278 9.46 -14.11 -31.22
CA GLY A 278 10.60 -14.86 -31.76
C GLY A 278 11.75 -13.93 -32.10
N VAL A 279 12.77 -13.85 -31.24
CA VAL A 279 13.90 -12.93 -31.42
C VAL A 279 15.12 -13.64 -32.04
N THR A 280 15.77 -13.00 -33.00
CA THR A 280 17.08 -13.44 -33.55
C THR A 280 18.07 -12.30 -33.48
N VAL A 281 19.23 -12.53 -32.85
CA VAL A 281 20.31 -11.55 -32.73
C VAL A 281 21.37 -11.82 -33.80
N PHE A 282 21.76 -10.79 -34.52
CA PHE A 282 22.81 -10.80 -35.54
C PHE A 282 23.99 -9.95 -35.05
N GLU A 283 25.21 -10.42 -35.23
CA GLU A 283 26.43 -9.69 -34.86
C GLU A 283 27.45 -9.83 -35.99
N SER A 284 28.28 -8.80 -36.20
CA SER A 284 29.44 -8.92 -37.08
C SER A 284 30.57 -9.65 -36.35
N LEU A 285 31.06 -10.75 -36.95
CA LEU A 285 32.24 -11.49 -36.50
C LEU A 285 33.49 -10.61 -36.40
#